data_AF-K3WIE0-F1
#
_entry.id   AF-K3WIE0-F1
#
_cell.length_a   1.000
_cell.length_b   1.000
_cell.length_c   1.000
_cell.angle_alpha   90.00
_cell.angle_beta   90.00
_cell.angle_gamma   90.00
#
_symmetry.space_group_name_H-M   'P 1'
#
loop_
_entity.id
_entity.type
_entity.pdbx_description
1 polymer ?
#
loop_
_entity_poly.entity_id
_entity_poly.type
_entity_poly.pdbx_seq_one_letter_code
_entity_poly.pdbx_strand_id
1 'polypeptide(L)'
;MPGNNDGKAHAAASPATSKVHKKKKKKKKKPAVDTKHDPESSDDHTLPGNNAATTHGSNSAAAIRQVVVKQYSSNGLQAKSAATGTSAASQSPHPAKVSPSNDAQANESPPSELPVAQTEGFSTGLYRVLLETKRAELLCESILLTYRNVARLKKIFDQEDNFRSGEITQDEFFMLINEEKRKLTSGIFEYVGLPQNPKRLKFDDFVVCAVTFAALSRRELLHYAFTLFDHDASGAMDEHELREFCGDLKNKGFFFEKNVQIAQKKMVDGDVKKHGTRAIGDGLVDYEDIANGTTQFPAAFYPILQFQRNIRAATLGEPFWIRVEERQQYIEVLVHYMRLHEGHLPPLSIQEHIKALFQREVYALRKRAVVKYTQEKRQWEMEREAKRACESLLKLEGEH
;
A
#
# COMPACT_ATOMS: atom_id res chain seq x y z
N MET A 1 8.82 43.96 -50.92
CA MET A 1 9.98 44.76 -51.37
C MET A 1 11.17 44.40 -50.48
N PRO A 2 12.09 43.54 -50.95
CA PRO A 2 13.30 43.15 -50.23
C PRO A 2 14.47 44.09 -50.58
N GLY A 3 15.43 44.22 -49.68
CA GLY A 3 16.70 44.93 -49.90
C GLY A 3 17.82 44.13 -49.25
N ASN A 4 18.75 43.68 -50.08
CA ASN A 4 19.78 42.69 -49.83
C ASN A 4 21.17 43.36 -49.76
N ASN A 5 22.09 42.68 -49.06
CA ASN A 5 23.55 42.57 -49.31
C ASN A 5 24.59 43.65 -48.90
N ASP A 6 25.51 43.13 -48.06
CA ASP A 6 26.96 42.96 -48.26
C ASP A 6 28.01 44.03 -47.88
N GLY A 7 28.99 43.54 -47.10
CA GLY A 7 30.42 43.91 -47.15
C GLY A 7 30.96 44.55 -45.87
N LYS A 8 32.21 44.33 -45.42
CA LYS A 8 33.32 43.43 -45.77
C LYS A 8 34.35 43.58 -44.63
N ALA A 9 35.13 42.53 -44.38
CA ALA A 9 36.14 42.43 -43.30
C ALA A 9 37.33 43.40 -43.43
N HIS A 10 37.97 43.75 -42.31
CA HIS A 10 39.43 43.93 -42.18
C HIS A 10 39.90 43.77 -40.71
N ALA A 11 41.20 43.53 -40.56
CA ALA A 11 41.84 42.72 -39.54
C ALA A 11 42.66 43.50 -38.48
N ALA A 12 43.03 42.76 -37.43
CA ALA A 12 44.26 42.81 -36.63
C ALA A 12 44.62 44.05 -35.78
N ALA A 13 44.64 43.87 -34.45
CA ALA A 13 45.83 44.01 -33.58
C ALA A 13 45.49 43.69 -32.10
N SER A 14 46.26 42.77 -31.51
CA SER A 14 46.39 42.48 -30.07
C SER A 14 47.52 43.33 -29.45
N PRO A 15 47.89 43.20 -28.15
CA PRO A 15 47.10 43.05 -26.92
C PRO A 15 47.56 44.03 -25.80
N ALA A 16 46.77 44.18 -24.73
CA ALA A 16 47.27 44.62 -23.43
C ALA A 16 46.72 43.75 -22.29
N THR A 17 47.59 43.49 -21.34
CA THR A 17 47.60 42.41 -20.37
C THR A 17 46.83 42.76 -19.09
N SER A 18 46.18 41.78 -18.44
CA SER A 18 45.76 41.90 -17.03
C SER A 18 45.61 40.52 -16.37
N LYS A 19 46.52 40.31 -15.43
CA LYS A 19 46.85 39.20 -14.54
C LYS A 19 45.69 38.34 -13.98
N VAL A 20 45.89 37.03 -14.08
CA VAL A 20 45.19 35.94 -13.37
C VAL A 20 45.91 35.63 -12.05
N HIS A 21 45.17 35.52 -10.95
CA HIS A 21 45.62 34.92 -9.69
C HIS A 21 44.94 33.55 -9.48
N LYS A 22 45.70 32.46 -9.65
CA LYS A 22 45.33 31.09 -9.27
C LYS A 22 46.21 30.63 -8.10
N LYS A 23 45.59 30.38 -6.94
CA LYS A 23 46.22 29.71 -5.78
C LYS A 23 46.32 28.20 -6.05
N LYS A 24 47.54 27.67 -6.09
CA LYS A 24 47.86 26.22 -6.08
C LYS A 24 48.04 25.73 -4.65
N LYS A 25 47.33 24.66 -4.24
CA LYS A 25 47.64 23.84 -3.06
C LYS A 25 48.59 22.70 -3.46
N LYS A 26 49.68 22.56 -2.70
CA LYS A 26 50.75 21.55 -2.86
C LYS A 26 50.32 20.20 -2.27
N LYS A 27 50.51 19.11 -3.02
CA LYS A 27 50.58 17.72 -2.54
C LYS A 27 52.04 17.39 -2.20
N LYS A 28 52.29 16.85 -1.00
CA LYS A 28 53.57 16.24 -0.58
C LYS A 28 53.49 14.72 -0.79
N LYS A 29 54.60 14.09 -1.20
CA LYS A 29 54.76 12.64 -1.41
C LYS A 29 56.07 12.17 -0.74
N LYS A 30 56.03 10.94 -0.23
CA LYS A 30 57.11 9.93 0.00
C LYS A 30 58.00 10.10 1.26
N PRO A 31 58.59 9.02 1.82
CA PRO A 31 59.07 7.79 1.13
C PRO A 31 58.74 6.42 1.74
N ALA A 32 59.21 5.39 1.05
CA ALA A 32 59.14 3.95 1.32
C ALA A 32 60.43 3.43 1.98
N VAL A 33 60.34 2.32 2.73
CA VAL A 33 61.45 1.44 3.13
C VAL A 33 60.94 -0.01 3.14
N ASP A 34 61.69 -0.88 2.45
CA ASP A 34 61.61 -2.36 2.44
C ASP A 34 62.22 -2.96 3.72
N THR A 35 61.67 -4.07 4.24
CA THR A 35 62.46 -5.27 4.63
C THR A 35 61.56 -6.52 4.78
N LYS A 36 62.05 -7.65 4.26
CA LYS A 36 61.50 -9.03 4.37
C LYS A 36 61.78 -9.66 5.75
N HIS A 37 60.89 -10.55 6.23
CA HIS A 37 61.19 -11.94 6.65
C HIS A 37 59.96 -12.67 7.25
N ASP A 38 59.61 -13.84 6.70
CA ASP A 38 58.87 -14.97 7.30
C ASP A 38 59.78 -15.73 8.30
N PRO A 39 59.34 -16.68 9.18
CA PRO A 39 58.19 -17.61 9.02
C PRO A 39 57.38 -18.06 10.28
N GLU A 40 56.36 -18.89 10.01
CA GLU A 40 55.76 -19.98 10.83
C GLU A 40 55.22 -19.69 12.25
N SER A 41 53.90 -19.88 12.45
CA SER A 41 53.38 -21.10 13.11
C SER A 41 51.85 -21.14 13.12
N SER A 42 51.36 -22.36 12.96
CA SER A 42 49.99 -22.84 13.14
C SER A 42 49.45 -22.56 14.55
N ASP A 43 48.16 -22.27 14.67
CA ASP A 43 47.31 -23.11 15.52
C ASP A 43 45.82 -22.98 15.21
N ASP A 44 45.22 -24.15 15.35
CA ASP A 44 43.88 -24.67 15.20
C ASP A 44 42.82 -23.90 16.03
N HIS A 45 41.60 -23.74 15.50
CA HIS A 45 40.38 -23.96 16.29
C HIS A 45 39.14 -24.09 15.41
N THR A 46 38.37 -25.12 15.77
CA THR A 46 37.28 -25.75 15.04
C THR A 46 35.92 -25.50 15.74
N LEU A 47 34.92 -24.98 15.00
CA LEU A 47 33.44 -25.10 15.13
C LEU A 47 32.70 -24.62 16.42
N PRO A 48 31.34 -24.55 16.48
CA PRO A 48 30.25 -24.66 15.48
C PRO A 48 29.33 -23.39 15.46
N GLY A 49 28.46 -23.09 14.48
CA GLY A 49 27.30 -23.85 14.00
C GLY A 49 26.03 -23.45 14.76
N ASN A 50 25.28 -22.43 14.29
CA ASN A 50 23.97 -22.06 14.84
C ASN A 50 22.86 -22.21 13.78
N ASN A 51 22.02 -23.21 14.01
CA ASN A 51 20.78 -23.49 13.28
C ASN A 51 19.71 -22.45 13.64
N ALA A 52 19.19 -21.74 12.64
CA ALA A 52 17.98 -20.93 12.78
C ALA A 52 16.78 -21.75 12.31
N ALA A 53 15.96 -22.19 13.27
CA ALA A 53 14.66 -22.81 13.02
C ALA A 53 13.68 -21.75 12.48
N THR A 54 13.22 -21.94 11.25
CA THR A 54 12.19 -21.13 10.60
C THR A 54 10.82 -21.57 11.13
N THR A 55 10.20 -20.75 11.98
CA THR A 55 8.82 -20.96 12.43
C THR A 55 7.86 -20.21 11.50
N HIS A 56 7.00 -20.98 10.83
CA HIS A 56 5.87 -20.48 10.05
C HIS A 56 4.88 -19.75 10.98
N GLY A 57 4.59 -18.48 10.67
CA GLY A 57 3.83 -17.60 11.55
C GLY A 57 2.94 -16.59 10.83
N SER A 58 1.76 -17.05 10.39
CA SER A 58 0.46 -16.36 10.43
C SER A 58 0.10 -15.24 9.41
N ASN A 59 -1.04 -15.49 8.75
CA ASN A 59 -1.81 -14.66 7.81
C ASN A 59 -2.63 -13.52 8.47
N SER A 60 -2.32 -13.11 9.71
CA SER A 60 -3.21 -12.25 10.52
C SER A 60 -3.02 -10.74 10.31
N ALA A 61 -1.83 -10.26 9.93
CA ALA A 61 -1.58 -8.82 9.82
C ALA A 61 -2.23 -8.13 8.60
N ALA A 62 -2.58 -8.90 7.56
CA ALA A 62 -3.29 -8.37 6.37
C ALA A 62 -4.77 -8.06 6.63
N ALA A 63 -5.38 -8.71 7.63
CA ALA A 63 -6.83 -8.62 7.88
C ALA A 63 -7.28 -7.21 8.33
N ILE A 64 -6.48 -6.47 9.11
CA ILE A 64 -6.88 -5.15 9.63
C ILE A 64 -6.82 -4.05 8.56
N ARG A 65 -5.89 -4.13 7.61
CA ARG A 65 -5.87 -3.22 6.46
C ARG A 65 -6.91 -3.63 5.41
N GLN A 66 -7.12 -4.93 5.22
CA GLN A 66 -8.18 -5.43 4.35
C GLN A 66 -9.58 -5.12 4.85
N VAL A 67 -9.86 -4.99 6.16
CA VAL A 67 -11.22 -4.61 6.62
C VAL A 67 -11.63 -3.22 6.14
N VAL A 68 -10.71 -2.28 5.96
CA VAL A 68 -11.02 -0.94 5.38
C VAL A 68 -11.18 -1.01 3.85
N VAL A 69 -10.67 -2.06 3.19
CA VAL A 69 -10.66 -2.21 1.72
C VAL A 69 -11.76 -3.18 1.21
N LYS A 70 -11.95 -4.33 1.87
CA LYS A 70 -13.02 -5.32 1.59
C LYS A 70 -14.42 -4.74 1.81
N GLN A 71 -14.58 -3.77 2.70
CA GLN A 71 -15.88 -3.13 2.96
C GLN A 71 -16.39 -2.32 1.74
N TYR A 72 -15.53 -2.01 0.77
CA TYR A 72 -15.90 -1.27 -0.45
C TYR A 72 -16.03 -2.17 -1.69
N SER A 73 -15.33 -3.32 -1.73
CA SER A 73 -15.38 -4.25 -2.87
C SER A 73 -16.71 -5.02 -2.95
N SER A 74 -17.42 -5.22 -1.83
CA SER A 74 -18.74 -5.89 -1.83
C SER A 74 -19.92 -5.04 -2.30
N ASN A 75 -19.75 -3.73 -2.48
CA ASN A 75 -20.86 -2.81 -2.82
C ASN A 75 -20.94 -2.45 -4.33
N GLY A 76 -20.13 -3.08 -5.18
CA GLY A 76 -20.07 -2.80 -6.62
C GLY A 76 -21.03 -3.60 -7.51
N LEU A 77 -21.76 -4.58 -6.97
CA LEU A 77 -22.61 -5.51 -7.74
C LEU A 77 -24.06 -5.44 -7.29
N GLN A 78 -24.77 -4.34 -7.61
CA GLN A 78 -26.22 -4.34 -7.83
C GLN A 78 -26.69 -2.98 -8.37
N ALA A 79 -26.71 -2.83 -9.69
CA ALA A 79 -27.70 -2.03 -10.43
C ALA A 79 -27.40 -2.07 -11.93
N LYS A 80 -27.95 -3.05 -12.65
CA LYS A 80 -28.20 -2.95 -14.11
C LYS A 80 -29.16 -4.04 -14.58
N SER A 81 -30.43 -3.66 -14.71
CA SER A 81 -31.41 -4.16 -15.71
C SER A 81 -32.75 -3.48 -15.40
N ALA A 82 -33.58 -3.04 -16.33
CA ALA A 82 -33.47 -2.83 -17.75
C ALA A 82 -34.58 -1.82 -18.09
N ALA A 83 -34.27 -0.80 -18.89
CA ALA A 83 -35.28 0.06 -19.50
C ALA A 83 -35.46 -0.38 -20.95
N THR A 84 -36.64 -0.90 -21.27
CA THR A 84 -37.11 -1.03 -22.65
C THR A 84 -38.55 -0.56 -22.68
N GLY A 85 -38.79 0.54 -23.39
CA GLY A 85 -40.12 1.10 -23.59
C GLY A 85 -40.90 0.37 -24.67
N THR A 86 -42.22 0.41 -24.57
CA THR A 86 -43.13 0.35 -25.73
C THR A 86 -44.41 1.13 -25.38
N SER A 87 -44.78 2.04 -26.28
CA SER A 87 -46.00 2.87 -26.25
C SER A 87 -47.29 2.04 -26.41
N ALA A 88 -48.38 2.47 -25.76
CA ALA A 88 -49.67 2.76 -26.40
C ALA A 88 -50.78 3.20 -25.41
N ALA A 89 -51.33 4.38 -25.69
CA ALA A 89 -52.75 4.77 -25.68
C ALA A 89 -53.67 4.63 -24.44
N SER A 90 -54.16 5.82 -24.04
CA SER A 90 -55.58 6.20 -23.84
C SER A 90 -56.30 6.03 -22.48
N GLN A 91 -56.92 7.17 -22.10
CA GLN A 91 -58.15 7.39 -21.33
C GLN A 91 -58.11 7.48 -19.78
N SER A 92 -58.37 8.69 -19.30
CA SER A 92 -58.99 9.04 -18.00
C SER A 92 -60.54 9.12 -18.18
N PRO A 93 -61.39 9.44 -17.16
CA PRO A 93 -61.20 9.56 -15.70
C PRO A 93 -62.35 8.92 -14.85
N HIS A 94 -62.20 8.96 -13.51
CA HIS A 94 -63.22 9.21 -12.46
C HIS A 94 -63.21 8.29 -11.20
N PRO A 95 -63.71 8.78 -10.04
CA PRO A 95 -63.20 8.46 -8.70
C PRO A 95 -64.24 7.80 -7.78
N ALA A 96 -63.78 7.10 -6.74
CA ALA A 96 -64.44 6.96 -5.42
C ALA A 96 -63.52 6.12 -4.52
N LYS A 97 -63.11 6.54 -3.31
CA LYS A 97 -63.83 6.75 -2.03
C LYS A 97 -63.74 5.52 -1.11
N VAL A 98 -63.37 5.80 0.14
CA VAL A 98 -63.63 5.07 1.41
C VAL A 98 -62.53 4.12 1.95
N SER A 99 -62.15 4.49 3.17
CA SER A 99 -61.25 3.96 4.22
C SER A 99 -61.73 2.62 4.85
N PRO A 100 -61.33 2.27 6.10
CA PRO A 100 -60.02 1.78 6.56
C PRO A 100 -60.16 0.37 7.19
N SER A 101 -59.07 -0.40 7.31
CA SER A 101 -59.04 -1.51 8.27
C SER A 101 -57.63 -1.67 8.82
N ASN A 102 -57.55 -1.42 10.13
CA ASN A 102 -56.49 -1.84 11.03
C ASN A 102 -56.30 -3.35 10.92
N ASP A 103 -55.05 -3.80 10.86
CA ASP A 103 -54.64 -4.96 11.64
C ASP A 103 -53.17 -4.79 12.03
N ALA A 104 -52.98 -4.72 13.34
CA ALA A 104 -51.69 -4.72 14.01
C ALA A 104 -51.18 -6.15 14.07
N GLN A 105 -50.08 -6.44 13.40
CA GLN A 105 -49.24 -7.57 13.74
C GLN A 105 -47.81 -7.08 13.94
N ALA A 106 -47.44 -7.07 15.22
CA ALA A 106 -46.07 -6.94 15.69
C ALA A 106 -45.23 -8.04 15.07
N ASN A 107 -44.26 -7.63 14.25
CA ASN A 107 -43.16 -8.48 13.84
C ASN A 107 -41.89 -7.84 14.39
N GLU A 108 -41.50 -8.26 15.60
CA GLU A 108 -40.21 -7.95 16.19
C GLU A 108 -39.13 -8.68 15.37
N SER A 109 -38.56 -7.97 14.39
CA SER A 109 -37.30 -8.36 13.78
C SER A 109 -36.16 -8.02 14.75
N PRO A 110 -35.24 -8.96 15.07
CA PRO A 110 -34.09 -8.64 15.90
C PRO A 110 -33.11 -7.74 15.12
N PRO A 111 -32.51 -6.72 15.75
CA PRO A 111 -31.52 -5.87 15.10
C PRO A 111 -30.20 -6.65 15.00
N SER A 112 -30.02 -7.37 13.89
CA SER A 112 -28.73 -7.92 13.51
C SER A 112 -27.93 -6.86 12.76
N GLU A 113 -27.61 -5.75 13.44
CA GLU A 113 -26.60 -4.81 12.96
C GLU A 113 -25.22 -5.29 13.43
N LEU A 114 -24.49 -5.94 12.52
CA LEU A 114 -23.04 -6.07 12.65
C LEU A 114 -22.44 -4.66 12.67
N PRO A 115 -21.43 -4.38 13.51
CA PRO A 115 -20.87 -3.04 13.63
C PRO A 115 -20.10 -2.69 12.36
N VAL A 116 -20.79 -1.99 11.44
CA VAL A 116 -20.16 -1.20 10.38
C VAL A 116 -19.17 -0.27 11.09
N ALA A 117 -17.87 -0.51 10.89
CA ALA A 117 -16.84 0.31 11.48
C ALA A 117 -17.12 1.77 11.09
N GLN A 118 -17.42 2.60 12.09
CA GLN A 118 -17.81 4.01 12.00
C GLN A 118 -16.73 4.88 11.33
N THR A 119 -16.56 4.71 10.02
CA THR A 119 -15.61 5.43 9.18
C THR A 119 -16.26 6.61 8.45
N GLU A 120 -17.59 6.64 8.42
CA GLU A 120 -18.38 7.79 7.98
C GLU A 120 -18.55 8.78 9.13
N GLY A 121 -18.17 10.03 8.90
CA GLY A 121 -18.29 11.11 9.88
C GLY A 121 -17.17 12.14 9.78
N PHE A 122 -17.39 13.25 10.47
CA PHE A 122 -16.42 14.34 10.58
C PHE A 122 -15.25 13.96 11.49
N SER A 123 -14.09 14.55 11.23
CA SER A 123 -12.92 14.40 12.08
C SER A 123 -13.18 14.94 13.50
N THR A 124 -12.50 14.34 14.47
CA THR A 124 -12.54 14.74 15.89
C THR A 124 -11.69 15.99 16.16
N GLY A 125 -10.92 16.45 15.17
CA GLY A 125 -10.07 17.64 15.27
C GLY A 125 -8.67 17.36 15.83
N LEU A 126 -8.21 16.10 15.86
CA LEU A 126 -6.85 15.73 16.27
C LEU A 126 -5.79 16.45 15.42
N TYR A 127 -6.09 16.60 14.13
CA TYR A 127 -5.28 17.35 13.17
C TYR A 127 -5.81 18.77 12.91
N ARG A 128 -6.60 19.31 13.86
CA ARG A 128 -7.32 20.59 13.73
C ARG A 128 -8.24 20.55 12.52
N VAL A 129 -8.24 21.61 11.73
CA VAL A 129 -9.05 21.77 10.50
C VAL A 129 -8.38 21.21 9.24
N LEU A 130 -7.24 20.49 9.37
CA LEU A 130 -6.53 19.99 8.19
C LEU A 130 -7.18 18.76 7.56
N LEU A 131 -7.81 17.90 8.36
CA LEU A 131 -8.51 16.72 7.89
C LEU A 131 -9.98 16.88 8.22
N GLU A 132 -10.84 16.69 7.23
CA GLU A 132 -12.29 16.88 7.37
C GLU A 132 -12.99 15.57 7.74
N THR A 133 -12.48 14.46 7.23
CA THR A 133 -13.05 13.12 7.39
C THR A 133 -12.40 12.38 8.54
N LYS A 134 -13.24 11.67 9.30
CA LYS A 134 -12.79 10.75 10.35
C LYS A 134 -11.87 9.66 9.78
N ARG A 135 -12.14 9.22 8.55
CA ARG A 135 -11.34 8.21 7.85
C ARG A 135 -9.87 8.63 7.68
N ALA A 136 -9.62 9.81 7.14
CA ALA A 136 -8.26 10.31 6.94
C ALA A 136 -7.54 10.53 8.29
N GLU A 137 -8.27 11.04 9.28
CA GLU A 137 -7.74 11.24 10.64
C GLU A 137 -7.33 9.92 11.30
N LEU A 138 -8.19 8.90 11.29
CA LEU A 138 -7.90 7.60 11.86
C LEU A 138 -6.73 6.92 11.13
N LEU A 139 -6.62 7.07 9.81
CA LEU A 139 -5.48 6.58 9.05
C LEU A 139 -4.18 7.24 9.52
N CYS A 140 -4.16 8.57 9.61
CA CYS A 140 -2.99 9.31 10.07
C CYS A 140 -2.60 8.94 11.50
N GLU A 141 -3.58 8.78 12.39
CA GLU A 141 -3.36 8.33 13.78
C GLU A 141 -2.80 6.91 13.80
N SER A 142 -3.30 6.02 12.93
CA SER A 142 -2.95 4.60 12.91
C SER A 142 -1.46 4.33 12.69
N ILE A 143 -0.80 5.22 11.94
CA ILE A 143 0.63 5.15 11.63
C ILE A 143 1.46 6.22 12.36
N LEU A 144 0.84 6.89 13.35
CA LEU A 144 1.46 7.90 14.21
C LEU A 144 1.97 9.13 13.44
N LEU A 145 1.21 9.61 12.44
CA LEU A 145 1.50 10.92 11.85
C LEU A 145 1.24 12.02 12.87
N THR A 146 2.17 12.96 12.97
CA THR A 146 1.98 14.18 13.76
C THR A 146 1.29 15.25 12.94
N TYR A 147 0.74 16.28 13.60
CA TYR A 147 0.22 17.48 12.92
C TYR A 147 1.20 18.07 11.90
N ARG A 148 2.51 18.11 12.24
CA ARG A 148 3.54 18.64 11.34
C ARG A 148 3.68 17.82 10.06
N ASN A 149 3.46 16.50 10.13
CA ASN A 149 3.49 15.64 8.97
C ASN A 149 2.28 15.90 8.07
N VAL A 150 1.08 15.98 8.64
CA VAL A 150 -0.15 16.28 7.88
C VAL A 150 -0.10 17.68 7.26
N ALA A 151 0.40 18.67 7.98
CA ALA A 151 0.61 20.02 7.43
C ALA A 151 1.62 20.04 6.26
N ARG A 152 2.63 19.17 6.28
CA ARG A 152 3.56 19.01 5.14
C ARG A 152 2.88 18.35 3.94
N LEU A 153 2.07 17.32 4.17
CA LEU A 153 1.25 16.72 3.10
C LEU A 153 0.31 17.77 2.50
N LYS A 154 -0.32 18.62 3.33
CA LYS A 154 -1.17 19.72 2.84
C LYS A 154 -0.41 20.70 1.97
N LYS A 155 0.80 21.08 2.39
CA LYS A 155 1.67 21.94 1.58
C LYS A 155 2.01 21.32 0.22
N ILE A 156 2.27 20.03 0.16
CA ILE A 156 2.56 19.31 -1.09
C ILE A 156 1.32 19.28 -2.00
N PHE A 157 0.15 18.99 -1.42
CA PHE A 157 -1.11 19.03 -2.14
C PHE A 157 -1.40 20.43 -2.71
N ASP A 158 -1.24 21.47 -1.89
CA ASP A 158 -1.49 22.87 -2.28
C ASP A 158 -0.50 23.39 -3.33
N GLN A 159 0.65 22.72 -3.50
CA GLN A 159 1.61 23.04 -4.58
C GLN A 159 1.14 22.52 -5.94
N GLU A 160 0.40 21.43 -5.96
CA GLU A 160 -0.15 20.85 -7.21
C GLU A 160 -1.54 21.38 -7.54
N ASP A 161 -2.31 21.84 -6.55
CA ASP A 161 -3.58 22.57 -6.76
C ASP A 161 -3.30 24.00 -7.25
N ASN A 162 -2.86 24.09 -8.51
CA ASN A 162 -2.48 25.33 -9.19
C ASN A 162 -3.56 26.41 -9.13
N PHE A 163 -4.83 26.00 -9.12
CA PHE A 163 -5.99 26.89 -9.12
C PHE A 163 -6.53 27.18 -7.71
N ARG A 164 -5.93 26.61 -6.66
CA ARG A 164 -6.41 26.72 -5.26
C ARG A 164 -7.88 26.37 -5.12
N SER A 165 -8.32 25.39 -5.90
CA SER A 165 -9.71 24.94 -5.92
C SER A 165 -10.08 24.11 -4.69
N GLY A 166 -9.08 23.64 -3.93
CA GLY A 166 -9.23 22.67 -2.85
C GLY A 166 -9.20 21.21 -3.34
N GLU A 167 -9.05 21.00 -4.65
CA GLU A 167 -9.12 19.69 -5.29
C GLU A 167 -8.03 19.55 -6.37
N ILE A 168 -7.49 18.35 -6.56
CA ILE A 168 -6.58 18.03 -7.68
C ILE A 168 -7.22 17.00 -8.60
N THR A 169 -6.87 17.04 -9.87
CA THR A 169 -7.23 16.02 -10.87
C THR A 169 -6.37 14.75 -10.70
N GLN A 170 -6.77 13.65 -11.34
CA GLN A 170 -5.92 12.45 -11.37
C GLN A 170 -4.58 12.70 -12.05
N ASP A 171 -4.57 13.50 -13.11
CA ASP A 171 -3.34 13.78 -13.86
C ASP A 171 -2.36 14.57 -12.98
N GLU A 172 -2.85 15.56 -12.21
CA GLU A 172 -2.05 16.25 -11.19
C GLU A 172 -1.55 15.30 -10.10
N PHE A 173 -2.37 14.36 -9.64
CA PHE A 173 -1.92 13.32 -8.70
C PHE A 173 -0.80 12.44 -9.27
N PHE A 174 -0.92 11.97 -10.51
CA PHE A 174 0.10 11.12 -11.15
C PHE A 174 1.37 11.90 -11.50
N MET A 175 1.24 13.17 -11.89
CA MET A 175 2.38 14.08 -12.07
C MET A 175 3.13 14.30 -10.75
N LEU A 176 2.41 14.56 -9.65
CA LEU A 176 3.00 14.73 -8.31
C LEU A 176 3.90 13.55 -7.94
N ILE A 177 3.41 12.32 -8.13
CA ILE A 177 4.14 11.11 -7.76
C ILE A 177 5.09 10.63 -8.86
N ASN A 178 5.17 11.32 -10.00
CA ASN A 178 5.99 10.93 -11.15
C ASN A 178 5.71 9.49 -11.63
N GLU A 179 4.44 9.18 -11.86
CA GLU A 179 3.99 7.90 -12.43
C GLU A 179 3.13 8.11 -13.68
N GLU A 180 3.15 7.12 -14.57
CA GLU A 180 2.19 7.06 -15.69
C GLU A 180 0.87 6.49 -15.19
N LYS A 181 -0.24 7.00 -15.73
CA LYS A 181 -1.57 6.43 -15.51
C LYS A 181 -1.66 5.07 -16.22
N ARG A 182 -1.70 4.00 -15.42
CA ARG A 182 -1.84 2.60 -15.88
C ARG A 182 -2.71 1.81 -14.90
N LYS A 183 -2.99 0.53 -15.17
CA LYS A 183 -3.88 -0.26 -14.30
C LYS A 183 -3.31 -0.36 -12.89
N LEU A 184 -2.01 -0.70 -12.76
CA LEU A 184 -1.33 -0.79 -11.46
C LEU A 184 -1.35 0.52 -10.66
N THR A 185 -1.26 1.68 -11.30
CA THR A 185 -1.20 2.96 -10.59
C THR A 185 -2.59 3.53 -10.32
N SER A 186 -3.54 3.33 -11.22
CA SER A 186 -4.94 3.76 -11.07
C SER A 186 -5.71 2.92 -10.05
N GLY A 187 -5.34 1.65 -9.89
CA GLY A 187 -5.93 0.76 -8.89
C GLY A 187 -5.81 1.27 -7.45
N ILE A 188 -4.93 2.23 -7.17
CA ILE A 188 -4.77 2.81 -5.83
C ILE A 188 -6.08 3.42 -5.31
N PHE A 189 -6.88 4.03 -6.20
CA PHE A 189 -8.13 4.70 -5.81
C PHE A 189 -9.14 3.68 -5.30
N GLU A 190 -9.39 2.64 -6.09
CA GLU A 190 -10.28 1.54 -5.73
C GLU A 190 -9.77 0.77 -4.50
N TYR A 191 -8.45 0.55 -4.41
CA TYR A 191 -7.84 -0.08 -3.25
C TYR A 191 -8.08 0.71 -1.97
N VAL A 192 -8.16 2.04 -2.04
CA VAL A 192 -8.56 2.87 -0.90
C VAL A 192 -10.05 3.21 -0.92
N GLY A 193 -10.91 2.42 -1.57
CA GLY A 193 -12.37 2.59 -1.54
C GLY A 193 -12.88 3.91 -2.12
N LEU A 194 -12.10 4.56 -2.99
CA LEU A 194 -12.57 5.66 -3.83
C LEU A 194 -13.15 5.09 -5.13
N PRO A 195 -13.96 5.87 -5.87
CA PRO A 195 -14.38 5.48 -7.22
C PRO A 195 -13.16 5.16 -8.08
N GLN A 196 -13.26 4.16 -8.96
CA GLN A 196 -12.14 3.71 -9.81
C GLN A 196 -11.51 4.84 -10.64
N ASN A 197 -12.31 5.80 -11.08
CA ASN A 197 -11.88 6.96 -11.84
C ASN A 197 -12.41 8.25 -11.19
N PRO A 198 -11.85 8.68 -10.04
CA PRO A 198 -12.34 9.89 -9.37
C PRO A 198 -11.97 11.10 -10.22
N LYS A 199 -12.93 11.96 -10.59
CA LYS A 199 -12.63 13.12 -11.45
C LYS A 199 -11.73 14.14 -10.75
N ARG A 200 -11.91 14.28 -9.44
CA ARG A 200 -11.23 15.21 -8.56
C ARG A 200 -10.98 14.53 -7.22
N LEU A 201 -9.89 14.91 -6.56
CA LEU A 201 -9.45 14.41 -5.27
C LEU A 201 -9.35 15.58 -4.32
N LYS A 202 -10.05 15.49 -3.19
CA LYS A 202 -9.87 16.43 -2.08
C LYS A 202 -8.58 16.09 -1.34
N PHE A 203 -8.18 16.98 -0.43
CA PHE A 203 -6.99 16.74 0.39
C PHE A 203 -7.07 15.43 1.20
N ASP A 204 -8.23 15.13 1.77
CA ASP A 204 -8.45 13.88 2.52
C ASP A 204 -8.30 12.64 1.62
N ASP A 205 -8.80 12.68 0.38
CA ASP A 205 -8.65 11.60 -0.60
C ASP A 205 -7.17 11.39 -0.97
N PHE A 206 -6.44 12.48 -1.19
CA PHE A 206 -5.01 12.46 -1.43
C PHE A 206 -4.26 11.83 -0.25
N VAL A 207 -4.58 12.24 0.98
CA VAL A 207 -3.98 11.67 2.20
C VAL A 207 -4.28 10.17 2.29
N VAL A 208 -5.54 9.77 2.08
CA VAL A 208 -5.93 8.36 2.13
C VAL A 208 -5.20 7.53 1.09
N CYS A 209 -5.07 8.00 -0.16
CA CYS A 209 -4.30 7.30 -1.19
C CYS A 209 -2.81 7.20 -0.84
N ALA A 210 -2.19 8.37 -0.66
CA ALA A 210 -0.74 8.47 -0.56
C ALA A 210 -0.20 7.84 0.73
N VAL A 211 -0.88 8.07 1.86
CA VAL A 211 -0.46 7.51 3.16
C VAL A 211 -0.67 6.01 3.21
N THR A 212 -1.81 5.50 2.74
CA THR A 212 -2.08 4.05 2.72
C THR A 212 -1.01 3.35 1.89
N PHE A 213 -0.79 3.79 0.65
CA PHE A 213 0.12 3.10 -0.26
C PHE A 213 1.59 3.22 0.17
N ALA A 214 2.02 4.39 0.63
CA ALA A 214 3.37 4.60 1.13
C ALA A 214 3.70 3.72 2.36
N ALA A 215 2.69 3.40 3.16
CA ALA A 215 2.82 2.58 4.37
C ALA A 215 2.65 1.08 4.14
N LEU A 216 2.37 0.61 2.93
CA LEU A 216 2.25 -0.83 2.65
C LEU A 216 3.59 -1.55 2.86
N SER A 217 3.53 -2.72 3.49
CA SER A 217 4.65 -3.65 3.51
C SER A 217 4.85 -4.29 2.13
N ARG A 218 6.02 -4.88 1.90
CA ARG A 218 6.30 -5.61 0.65
C ARG A 218 5.25 -6.68 0.33
N ARG A 219 4.78 -7.40 1.35
CA ARG A 219 3.73 -8.43 1.20
C ARG A 219 2.39 -7.79 0.80
N GLU A 220 2.02 -6.70 1.43
CA GLU A 220 0.76 -6.00 1.12
C GLU A 220 0.78 -5.33 -0.25
N LEU A 221 1.92 -4.79 -0.69
CA LEU A 221 2.09 -4.28 -2.05
C LEU A 221 1.88 -5.37 -3.10
N LEU A 222 2.42 -6.55 -2.85
CA LEU A 222 2.27 -7.67 -3.76
C LEU A 222 0.83 -8.16 -3.77
N HIS A 223 0.22 -8.27 -2.60
CA HIS A 223 -1.19 -8.64 -2.48
C HIS A 223 -2.10 -7.62 -3.18
N TYR A 224 -1.83 -6.32 -3.06
CA TYR A 224 -2.51 -5.27 -3.81
C TYR A 224 -2.46 -5.55 -5.32
N ALA A 225 -1.25 -5.78 -5.83
CA ALA A 225 -1.04 -6.02 -7.24
C ALA A 225 -1.68 -7.35 -7.70
N PHE A 226 -1.73 -8.36 -6.82
CA PHE A 226 -2.44 -9.60 -7.10
C PHE A 226 -3.96 -9.36 -7.23
N THR A 227 -4.58 -8.79 -6.20
CA THR A 227 -6.05 -8.55 -6.17
C THR A 227 -6.54 -7.59 -7.25
N LEU A 228 -5.66 -6.75 -7.79
CA LEU A 228 -6.00 -5.81 -8.84
C LEU A 228 -6.16 -6.48 -10.22
N PHE A 229 -5.57 -7.66 -10.41
CA PHE A 229 -5.57 -8.37 -11.67
C PHE A 229 -6.35 -9.69 -11.62
N ASP A 230 -6.56 -10.27 -10.44
CA ASP A 230 -7.54 -11.33 -10.16
C ASP A 230 -8.97 -10.72 -10.18
N HIS A 231 -9.53 -10.55 -11.38
CA HIS A 231 -10.79 -9.83 -11.60
C HIS A 231 -12.00 -10.59 -11.08
N ASP A 232 -11.94 -11.92 -11.13
CA ASP A 232 -13.00 -12.80 -10.65
C ASP A 232 -12.90 -13.12 -9.16
N ALA A 233 -11.84 -12.65 -8.50
CA ALA A 233 -11.53 -12.89 -7.09
C ALA A 233 -11.52 -14.39 -6.76
N SER A 234 -11.10 -15.22 -7.71
CA SER A 234 -11.00 -16.67 -7.55
C SER A 234 -9.86 -17.06 -6.61
N GLY A 235 -8.90 -16.16 -6.38
CA GLY A 235 -7.69 -16.42 -5.61
C GLY A 235 -6.56 -17.01 -6.44
N ALA A 236 -6.71 -17.11 -7.76
CA ALA A 236 -5.65 -17.50 -8.69
C ALA A 236 -5.83 -16.76 -10.03
N MET A 237 -4.74 -16.31 -10.62
CA MET A 237 -4.78 -15.64 -11.93
C MET A 237 -4.79 -16.66 -13.07
N ASP A 238 -5.69 -16.47 -14.02
CA ASP A 238 -5.64 -17.22 -15.27
C ASP A 238 -4.56 -16.67 -16.25
N GLU A 239 -4.40 -17.31 -17.41
CA GLU A 239 -3.41 -16.91 -18.40
C GLU A 239 -3.63 -15.47 -18.92
N HIS A 240 -4.89 -15.03 -19.00
CA HIS A 240 -5.25 -13.70 -19.47
C HIS A 240 -4.90 -12.64 -18.42
N GLU A 241 -5.29 -12.85 -17.18
CA GLU A 241 -5.02 -11.98 -16.04
C GLU A 241 -3.52 -11.85 -15.76
N LEU A 242 -2.80 -12.98 -15.80
CA LEU A 242 -1.34 -12.99 -15.66
C LEU A 242 -0.65 -12.23 -16.79
N ARG A 243 -1.18 -12.31 -18.02
CA ARG A 243 -0.66 -11.57 -19.17
C ARG A 243 -0.92 -10.08 -19.02
N GLU A 244 -2.09 -9.66 -18.54
CA GLU A 244 -2.38 -8.26 -18.21
C GLU A 244 -1.44 -7.76 -17.11
N PHE A 245 -1.28 -8.52 -16.02
CA PHE A 245 -0.38 -8.21 -14.92
C PHE A 245 1.06 -8.01 -15.40
N CYS A 246 1.60 -8.99 -16.13
CA CYS A 246 2.93 -8.89 -16.70
C CYS A 246 3.05 -7.78 -17.74
N GLY A 247 1.98 -7.49 -18.48
CA GLY A 247 1.91 -6.37 -19.42
C GLY A 247 2.06 -5.03 -18.72
N ASP A 248 1.34 -4.82 -17.63
CA ASP A 248 1.36 -3.57 -16.88
C ASP A 248 2.71 -3.34 -16.14
N LEU A 249 3.43 -4.42 -15.78
CA LEU A 249 4.80 -4.34 -15.26
C LEU A 249 5.83 -3.85 -16.30
N LYS A 250 5.58 -4.06 -17.61
CA LYS A 250 6.50 -3.71 -18.70
C LYS A 250 6.43 -2.23 -19.11
N ASN A 251 6.29 -1.30 -18.15
CA ASN A 251 6.16 0.13 -18.42
C ASN A 251 7.20 0.65 -19.45
N LYS A 252 6.86 1.66 -20.27
CA LYS A 252 7.68 2.20 -21.38
C LYS A 252 9.08 2.70 -20.98
N GLY A 253 9.35 2.87 -19.69
CA GLY A 253 10.67 3.19 -19.12
C GLY A 253 11.40 2.02 -18.45
N PHE A 254 10.88 0.81 -18.55
CA PHE A 254 11.35 -0.35 -17.80
C PHE A 254 12.36 -1.20 -18.61
N PHE A 255 13.63 -1.16 -18.19
CA PHE A 255 14.74 -1.80 -18.91
C PHE A 255 14.79 -3.34 -18.83
N PHE A 256 13.86 -3.99 -18.12
CA PHE A 256 13.91 -5.43 -17.84
C PHE A 256 12.70 -6.22 -18.37
N GLU A 257 12.15 -5.81 -19.52
CA GLU A 257 11.03 -6.50 -20.15
C GLU A 257 11.26 -8.01 -20.32
N LYS A 258 12.48 -8.40 -20.72
CA LYS A 258 12.89 -9.81 -20.85
C LYS A 258 12.79 -10.58 -19.52
N ASN A 259 13.10 -9.94 -18.40
CA ASN A 259 12.99 -10.59 -17.08
C ASN A 259 11.53 -10.86 -16.72
N VAL A 260 10.62 -9.96 -17.10
CA VAL A 260 9.17 -10.16 -16.91
C VAL A 260 8.68 -11.32 -17.77
N GLN A 261 9.10 -11.41 -19.03
CA GLN A 261 8.74 -12.53 -19.92
C GLN A 261 9.25 -13.88 -19.39
N ILE A 262 10.49 -13.92 -18.89
CA ILE A 262 11.06 -15.14 -18.27
C ILE A 262 10.29 -15.52 -17.01
N ALA A 263 9.97 -14.54 -16.15
CA ALA A 263 9.19 -14.77 -14.94
C ALA A 263 7.79 -15.31 -15.28
N GLN A 264 7.09 -14.68 -16.23
CA GLN A 264 5.77 -15.10 -16.70
C GLN A 264 5.81 -16.56 -17.16
N LYS A 265 6.75 -16.90 -18.04
CA LYS A 265 6.88 -18.27 -18.56
C LYS A 265 7.15 -19.28 -17.45
N LYS A 266 8.04 -18.97 -16.51
CA LYS A 266 8.38 -19.88 -15.41
C LYS A 266 7.26 -20.07 -14.39
N MET A 267 6.42 -19.05 -14.19
CA MET A 267 5.23 -19.15 -13.34
C MET A 267 4.18 -20.05 -14.01
N VAL A 268 3.93 -19.91 -15.31
CA VAL A 268 2.99 -20.75 -16.07
C VAL A 268 3.47 -22.19 -16.24
N ASP A 269 4.76 -22.40 -16.56
CA ASP A 269 5.32 -23.73 -16.81
C ASP A 269 5.43 -24.57 -15.51
N GLY A 270 5.10 -24.01 -14.34
CA GLY A 270 5.11 -24.73 -13.06
C GLY A 270 6.51 -25.10 -12.57
N ASP A 271 7.56 -24.40 -13.03
CA ASP A 271 8.94 -24.60 -12.59
C ASP A 271 9.24 -23.91 -11.25
N VAL A 272 8.34 -23.04 -10.77
CA VAL A 272 8.35 -22.43 -9.43
C VAL A 272 7.82 -23.44 -8.39
N LYS A 273 8.22 -24.72 -8.49
CA LYS A 273 7.85 -25.76 -7.51
C LYS A 273 8.60 -25.57 -6.21
N LYS A 274 7.90 -25.17 -5.15
CA LYS A 274 8.16 -25.58 -3.75
C LYS A 274 7.05 -25.03 -2.85
N HIS A 275 5.89 -25.70 -2.80
CA HIS A 275 5.15 -26.00 -1.57
C HIS A 275 3.81 -26.69 -1.89
N GLY A 276 3.75 -28.01 -1.73
CA GLY A 276 2.60 -28.77 -1.19
C GLY A 276 1.24 -28.79 -1.89
N THR A 277 0.80 -27.72 -2.54
CA THR A 277 -0.43 -27.67 -3.33
C THR A 277 -0.10 -28.15 -4.73
N ARG A 278 -0.92 -29.06 -5.27
CA ARG A 278 -0.75 -29.62 -6.60
C ARG A 278 -0.51 -28.47 -7.57
N ALA A 279 0.62 -28.48 -8.27
CA ALA A 279 0.68 -27.94 -9.62
C ALA A 279 -0.36 -28.73 -10.40
N ILE A 280 -1.60 -28.25 -10.39
CA ILE A 280 -2.49 -28.54 -11.49
C ILE A 280 -1.82 -27.79 -12.64
N GLY A 281 -1.37 -28.50 -13.65
CA GLY A 281 -0.95 -27.88 -14.90
C GLY A 281 -2.17 -27.31 -15.63
N ASP A 282 -3.00 -26.53 -14.93
CA ASP A 282 -4.18 -25.84 -15.46
C ASP A 282 -3.84 -24.44 -15.97
N GLY A 283 -2.62 -23.95 -15.70
CA GLY A 283 -2.18 -22.63 -16.12
C GLY A 283 -2.65 -21.50 -15.18
N LEU A 284 -3.14 -21.84 -13.99
CA LEU A 284 -3.48 -20.87 -12.95
C LEU A 284 -2.25 -20.53 -12.10
N VAL A 285 -2.15 -19.28 -11.67
CA VAL A 285 -1.05 -18.76 -10.84
C VAL A 285 -1.62 -18.15 -9.57
N ASP A 286 -1.37 -18.78 -8.43
CA ASP A 286 -1.86 -18.28 -7.14
C ASP A 286 -0.97 -17.17 -6.55
N TYR A 287 -1.40 -16.63 -5.41
CA TYR A 287 -0.66 -15.58 -4.72
C TYR A 287 0.74 -16.04 -4.27
N GLU A 288 0.85 -17.29 -3.80
CA GLU A 288 2.10 -17.90 -3.36
C GLU A 288 3.10 -18.05 -4.51
N ASP A 289 2.65 -18.41 -5.71
CA ASP A 289 3.45 -18.47 -6.93
C ASP A 289 4.02 -17.09 -7.30
N ILE A 290 3.18 -16.05 -7.24
CA ILE A 290 3.62 -14.67 -7.45
C ILE A 290 4.62 -14.24 -6.37
N ALA A 291 4.36 -14.57 -5.09
CA ALA A 291 5.26 -14.27 -3.98
C ALA A 291 6.63 -14.93 -4.15
N ASN A 292 6.65 -16.21 -4.51
CA ASN A 292 7.86 -16.95 -4.84
C ASN A 292 8.57 -16.33 -6.06
N GLY A 293 7.81 -15.95 -7.09
CA GLY A 293 8.29 -15.23 -8.27
C GLY A 293 9.02 -13.93 -7.91
N THR A 294 8.57 -13.19 -6.90
CA THR A 294 9.27 -11.94 -6.48
C THR A 294 10.65 -12.19 -5.87
N THR A 295 10.89 -13.38 -5.31
CA THR A 295 12.20 -13.76 -4.77
C THR A 295 13.15 -14.24 -5.87
N GLN A 296 12.62 -14.95 -6.86
CA GLN A 296 13.40 -15.50 -7.98
C GLN A 296 13.70 -14.47 -9.06
N PHE A 297 12.75 -13.55 -9.31
CA PHE A 297 12.81 -12.54 -10.36
C PHE A 297 12.58 -11.14 -9.79
N PRO A 298 13.37 -10.68 -8.81
CA PRO A 298 13.12 -9.39 -8.13
C PRO A 298 13.11 -8.20 -9.09
N ALA A 299 13.88 -8.28 -10.19
CA ALA A 299 13.85 -7.28 -11.25
C ALA A 299 12.46 -7.18 -11.89
N ALA A 300 11.81 -8.30 -12.23
CA ALA A 300 10.50 -8.31 -12.90
C ALA A 300 9.41 -7.59 -12.09
N PHE A 301 9.45 -7.71 -10.76
CA PHE A 301 8.48 -7.10 -9.85
C PHE A 301 8.91 -5.72 -9.32
N TYR A 302 10.08 -5.23 -9.72
CA TYR A 302 10.58 -3.91 -9.35
C TYR A 302 9.59 -2.77 -9.63
N PRO A 303 8.78 -2.77 -10.72
CA PRO A 303 7.80 -1.69 -10.97
C PRO A 303 6.78 -1.47 -9.84
N ILE A 304 6.42 -2.51 -9.08
CA ILE A 304 5.50 -2.38 -7.93
C ILE A 304 6.19 -1.63 -6.79
N LEU A 305 7.45 -1.98 -6.53
CA LEU A 305 8.26 -1.31 -5.50
C LEU A 305 8.59 0.13 -5.93
N GLN A 306 8.90 0.36 -7.20
CA GLN A 306 9.17 1.68 -7.74
C GLN A 306 7.96 2.60 -7.56
N PHE A 307 6.75 2.10 -7.82
CA PHE A 307 5.52 2.85 -7.60
C PHE A 307 5.39 3.33 -6.15
N GLN A 308 5.61 2.44 -5.16
CA GLN A 308 5.59 2.85 -3.77
C GLN A 308 6.68 3.89 -3.46
N ARG A 309 7.91 3.67 -3.94
CA ARG A 309 9.04 4.59 -3.71
C ARG A 309 8.78 5.98 -4.27
N ASN A 310 8.11 6.04 -5.42
CA ASN A 310 7.68 7.29 -6.04
C ASN A 310 6.69 8.05 -5.14
N ILE A 311 5.67 7.39 -4.61
CA ILE A 311 4.76 8.00 -3.62
C ILE A 311 5.51 8.42 -2.34
N ARG A 312 6.42 7.58 -1.84
CA ARG A 312 7.22 7.88 -0.64
C ARG A 312 8.09 9.11 -0.86
N ALA A 313 8.74 9.22 -2.02
CA ALA A 313 9.59 10.34 -2.40
C ALA A 313 8.81 11.65 -2.57
N ALA A 314 7.63 11.59 -3.21
CA ALA A 314 6.81 12.76 -3.48
C ALA A 314 6.06 13.30 -2.24
N THR A 315 5.98 12.52 -1.16
CA THR A 315 5.27 12.91 0.07
C THR A 315 6.23 13.33 1.18
N LEU A 316 6.39 12.53 2.24
CA LEU A 316 7.21 12.86 3.41
C LEU A 316 8.68 12.44 3.26
N GLY A 317 9.03 11.84 2.12
CA GLY A 317 10.37 11.36 1.77
C GLY A 317 10.67 9.96 2.30
N GLU A 318 11.53 9.23 1.60
CA GLU A 318 11.91 7.84 1.93
C GLU A 318 12.38 7.67 3.39
N PRO A 319 13.25 8.53 3.97
CA PRO A 319 13.71 8.35 5.35
C PRO A 319 12.58 8.46 6.39
N PHE A 320 11.50 9.18 6.08
CA PHE A 320 10.34 9.23 6.94
C PHE A 320 9.59 7.90 6.91
N TRP A 321 9.32 7.38 5.72
CA TRP A 321 8.56 6.15 5.53
C TRP A 321 9.30 4.91 6.01
N ILE A 322 10.63 4.86 5.89
CA ILE A 322 11.47 3.82 6.52
C ILE A 322 11.21 3.78 8.04
N ARG A 323 11.18 4.93 8.71
CA ARG A 323 10.87 4.98 10.16
C ARG A 323 9.43 4.58 10.47
N VAL A 324 8.47 4.89 9.59
CA VAL A 324 7.08 4.39 9.73
C VAL A 324 7.07 2.87 9.67
N GLU A 325 7.79 2.28 8.72
CA GLU A 325 7.89 0.83 8.55
C GLU A 325 8.56 0.15 9.76
N GLU A 326 9.68 0.70 10.26
CA GLU A 326 10.35 0.21 11.48
C GLU A 326 9.41 0.23 12.70
N ARG A 327 8.63 1.31 12.86
CA ARG A 327 7.62 1.41 13.92
C ARG A 327 6.53 0.35 13.81
N GLN A 328 6.06 0.10 12.59
CA GLN A 328 5.05 -0.93 12.35
C GLN A 328 5.60 -2.32 12.66
N GLN A 329 6.82 -2.63 12.21
CA GLN A 329 7.49 -3.88 12.53
C GLN A 329 7.66 -4.06 14.05
N TYR A 330 8.04 -3.00 14.78
CA TYR A 330 8.12 -3.05 16.23
C TYR A 330 6.75 -3.30 16.89
N ILE A 331 5.68 -2.68 16.39
CA ILE A 331 4.31 -2.97 16.85
C ILE A 331 3.96 -4.46 16.62
N GLU A 332 4.31 -5.05 15.47
CA GLU A 332 4.08 -6.49 15.22
C GLU A 332 4.82 -7.37 16.23
N VAL A 333 6.07 -7.05 16.55
CA VAL A 333 6.87 -7.79 17.54
C VAL A 333 6.20 -7.71 18.91
N LEU A 334 5.73 -6.54 19.32
CA LEU A 334 4.99 -6.37 20.58
C LEU A 334 3.68 -7.19 20.58
N VAL A 335 2.91 -7.13 19.50
CA VAL A 335 1.66 -7.91 19.38
C VAL A 335 1.95 -9.40 19.42
N HIS A 336 2.99 -9.87 18.73
CA HIS A 336 3.40 -11.27 18.76
C HIS A 336 3.78 -11.72 20.17
N TYR A 337 4.55 -10.90 20.91
CA TYR A 337 4.84 -11.14 22.32
C TYR A 337 3.56 -11.24 23.14
N MET A 338 2.63 -10.30 22.98
CA MET A 338 1.34 -10.32 23.69
C MET A 338 0.52 -11.58 23.37
N ARG A 339 0.60 -12.13 22.15
CA ARG A 339 -0.05 -13.41 21.82
C ARG A 339 0.54 -14.58 22.60
N LEU A 340 1.85 -14.58 22.84
CA LEU A 340 2.54 -15.64 23.60
C LEU A 340 2.39 -15.50 25.13
N HIS A 341 2.17 -14.28 25.61
CA HIS A 341 2.15 -13.93 27.04
C HIS A 341 0.79 -13.41 27.52
N GLU A 342 -0.31 -13.98 27.02
CA GLU A 342 -1.68 -13.72 27.50
C GLU A 342 -2.10 -12.24 27.51
N GLY A 343 -1.54 -11.45 26.60
CA GLY A 343 -1.81 -10.01 26.49
C GLY A 343 -0.89 -9.11 27.30
N HIS A 344 0.09 -9.66 28.03
CA HIS A 344 1.09 -8.85 28.72
C HIS A 344 2.08 -8.21 27.75
N LEU A 345 2.45 -6.95 28.00
CA LEU A 345 3.51 -6.26 27.27
C LEU A 345 4.89 -6.69 27.78
N PRO A 346 5.92 -6.72 26.92
CA PRO A 346 7.27 -7.00 27.37
C PRO A 346 7.74 -5.88 28.32
N PRO A 347 8.51 -6.21 29.37
CA PRO A 347 9.07 -5.20 30.25
C PRO A 347 9.94 -4.22 29.46
N LEU A 348 9.93 -2.95 29.84
CA LEU A 348 10.78 -1.94 29.21
C LEU A 348 12.25 -2.24 29.55
N SER A 349 13.12 -2.24 28.54
CA SER A 349 14.56 -2.21 28.78
C SER A 349 14.95 -0.91 29.50
N ILE A 350 16.06 -0.89 30.24
CA ILE A 350 16.59 0.34 30.88
C ILE A 350 16.80 1.45 29.82
N GLN A 351 17.28 1.08 28.64
CA GLN A 351 17.44 2.02 27.53
C GLN A 351 16.09 2.57 27.05
N GLU A 352 15.05 1.74 27.03
CA GLU A 352 13.70 2.16 26.64
C GLU A 352 13.06 3.03 27.72
N HIS A 353 13.31 2.77 29.00
CA HIS A 353 12.89 3.67 30.08
C HIS A 353 13.48 5.06 29.91
N ILE A 354 14.80 5.14 29.66
CA ILE A 354 15.48 6.41 29.42
C ILE A 354 14.91 7.09 28.18
N LYS A 355 14.75 6.37 27.06
CA LYS A 355 14.13 6.93 25.84
C LYS A 355 12.70 7.39 26.09
N ALA A 356 11.90 6.63 26.82
CA ALA A 356 10.50 6.92 27.10
C ALA A 356 10.30 8.19 27.93
N LEU A 357 11.29 8.56 28.77
CA LEU A 357 11.27 9.84 29.49
C LEU A 357 11.37 11.05 28.54
N PHE A 358 12.08 10.91 27.41
CA PHE A 358 12.29 11.99 26.45
C PHE A 358 11.42 11.86 25.19
N GLN A 359 10.89 10.67 24.91
CA GLN A 359 10.18 10.33 23.68
C GLN A 359 8.83 9.70 24.00
N ARG A 360 7.76 10.49 23.83
CA ARG A 360 6.36 10.01 23.91
C ARG A 360 6.04 8.89 22.90
N GLU A 361 6.90 8.72 21.90
CA GLU A 361 6.78 7.72 20.84
C GLU A 361 6.78 6.27 21.37
N VAL A 362 7.60 5.95 22.39
CA VAL A 362 7.66 4.59 22.96
C VAL A 362 6.30 4.17 23.54
N TYR A 363 5.65 5.06 24.29
CA TYR A 363 4.32 4.82 24.84
C TYR A 363 3.24 4.75 23.77
N ALA A 364 3.34 5.59 22.74
CA ALA A 364 2.40 5.58 21.61
C ALA A 364 2.46 4.24 20.86
N LEU A 365 3.66 3.71 20.60
CA LEU A 365 3.86 2.41 19.97
C LEU A 365 3.28 1.27 20.81
N ARG A 366 3.56 1.24 22.12
CA ARG A 366 3.01 0.22 23.03
C ARG A 366 1.50 0.29 23.14
N LYS A 367 0.92 1.49 23.28
CA LYS A 367 -0.53 1.68 23.26
C LYS A 367 -1.13 1.18 21.95
N ARG A 368 -0.49 1.45 20.82
CA ARG A 368 -0.92 0.98 19.50
C ARG A 368 -0.88 -0.55 19.40
N ALA A 369 0.17 -1.18 19.91
CA ALA A 369 0.27 -2.63 19.98
C ALA A 369 -0.87 -3.25 20.80
N VAL A 370 -1.22 -2.65 21.96
CA VAL A 370 -2.35 -3.10 22.77
C VAL A 370 -3.67 -3.00 21.99
N VAL A 371 -3.94 -1.84 21.38
CA VAL A 371 -5.16 -1.67 20.56
C VAL A 371 -5.20 -2.71 19.44
N LYS A 372 -4.08 -2.90 18.72
CA LYS A 372 -3.99 -3.87 17.64
C LYS A 372 -4.26 -5.31 18.14
N TYR A 373 -3.60 -5.72 19.22
CA TYR A 373 -3.81 -7.04 19.83
C TYR A 373 -5.27 -7.25 20.23
N THR A 374 -5.90 -6.26 20.88
CA THR A 374 -7.32 -6.38 21.28
C THR A 374 -8.27 -6.48 20.09
N GLN A 375 -7.97 -5.82 18.97
CA GLN A 375 -8.75 -5.93 17.73
C GLN A 375 -8.61 -7.32 17.11
N GLU A 376 -7.38 -7.83 16.98
CA GLU A 376 -7.13 -9.17 16.45
C GLU A 376 -7.79 -10.25 17.31
N LYS A 377 -7.73 -10.11 18.63
CA LYS A 377 -8.37 -11.06 19.56
C LYS A 377 -9.89 -11.11 19.35
N ARG A 378 -10.54 -9.94 19.22
CA ARG A 378 -11.99 -9.86 18.93
C ARG A 378 -12.34 -10.50 17.58
N GLN A 379 -11.53 -10.25 16.55
CA GLN A 379 -11.74 -10.86 15.23
C GLN A 379 -11.66 -12.39 15.30
N TRP A 380 -10.66 -12.91 16.01
CA TRP A 380 -10.50 -14.34 16.19
C TRP A 380 -11.65 -14.98 16.98
N GLU A 381 -12.15 -14.29 18.01
CA GLU A 381 -13.31 -14.73 18.78
C GLU A 381 -14.57 -14.80 17.89
N MET A 382 -14.84 -13.76 17.10
CA MET A 382 -15.95 -13.73 16.15
C MET A 382 -15.84 -14.84 15.09
N GLU A 383 -14.66 -15.08 14.53
CA GLU A 383 -14.46 -16.13 13.54
C GLU A 383 -14.70 -17.53 14.13
N ARG A 384 -14.27 -17.74 15.38
CA ARG A 384 -14.48 -18.99 16.10
C ARG A 384 -15.97 -19.22 16.40
N GLU A 385 -16.71 -18.17 16.73
CA GLU A 385 -18.17 -18.23 16.92
C GLU A 385 -18.89 -18.53 15.61
N ALA A 386 -18.53 -17.85 14.52
CA ALA A 386 -19.08 -18.11 13.20
C ALA A 386 -18.85 -19.55 12.73
N LYS A 387 -17.64 -20.09 12.97
CA LYS A 387 -17.33 -21.50 12.67
C LYS A 387 -18.19 -22.47 13.47
N ARG A 388 -18.36 -22.24 14.78
CA ARG A 388 -19.22 -23.07 15.64
C ARG A 388 -20.69 -23.01 15.21
N ALA A 389 -21.18 -21.83 14.84
CA ALA A 389 -22.54 -21.66 14.33
C ALA A 389 -22.75 -22.45 13.03
N CYS A 390 -21.80 -22.35 12.09
CA CYS A 390 -21.85 -23.09 10.83
C CYS A 390 -21.84 -24.60 11.05
N GLU A 391 -20.95 -25.10 11.92
CA GLU A 391 -20.91 -26.52 12.29
C GLU A 391 -22.21 -27.01 12.95
N SER A 392 -22.89 -26.16 13.72
CA SER A 392 -24.17 -26.52 14.33
C SER A 392 -25.31 -26.62 13.32
N LEU A 393 -25.34 -25.75 12.30
CA LEU A 393 -26.33 -25.80 11.22
C LEU A 393 -26.15 -27.05 10.36
N LEU A 394 -24.92 -27.41 10.00
CA LEU A 394 -24.62 -28.62 9.23
C LEU A 394 -25.04 -29.90 9.96
N LYS A 395 -24.96 -29.93 11.29
CA LYS A 395 -25.44 -31.07 12.09
C LYS A 395 -26.96 -31.21 12.06
N LEU A 396 -27.69 -30.09 12.10
CA LEU A 396 -29.15 -30.09 12.02
C LEU A 396 -29.65 -30.49 10.62
N GLU A 397 -28.96 -30.08 9.55
CA GLU A 397 -29.30 -30.49 8.18
C GLU A 397 -29.02 -31.98 7.92
N GLY A 398 -28.08 -32.61 8.63
CA GLY A 398 -27.79 -34.03 8.51
C GLY A 398 -28.76 -34.96 9.27
N GLU A 399 -29.63 -34.42 10.12
CA GLU A 399 -30.64 -35.17 10.88
C GLU A 399 -32.03 -35.17 10.22
N HIS A 400 -32.20 -34.41 9.13
CA HIS A 400 -33.39 -34.36 8.28
C HIS A 400 -33.17 -35.15 6.98
#